data_AF-A0AAU7RKP0-F1
#
_entry.id   AF-A0AAU7RKP0-F1
#
_cell.length_a   1.000
_cell.length_b   1.000
_cell.length_c   1.000
_cell.angle_alpha   90.00
_cell.angle_beta   90.00
_cell.angle_gamma   90.00
#
_symmetry.space_group_name_H-M   'P 1'
#
loop_
_entity.id
_entity.type
_entity.pdbx_description
1 polymer ?
#
loop_
_entity_poly.entity_id
_entity_poly.type
_entity_poly.pdbx_seq_one_letter_code
_entity_poly.pdbx_strand_id
1 'polypeptide(L)'
;MPILPASSRADFLHRQVLTGRNIAGGWFMDILIGGLNRQIEHHLFPDMPRPYLHGAAALVRSTCQEQGIPYTETSLIDSYAIVVRYLNAVGLFAGGPFECPVAGNHRPR
;
A
#
# COMPACT_ATOMS: atom_id res chain seq x y z
N MET A 1 2.81 5.88 2.82
CA MET A 1 2.59 4.75 3.75
C MET A 1 3.81 4.65 4.64
N PRO A 2 3.65 4.58 5.97
CA PRO A 2 4.77 4.50 6.89
C PRO A 2 5.47 3.14 6.80
N ILE A 3 6.79 3.15 6.96
CA ILE A 3 7.54 1.93 7.29
C ILE A 3 7.36 1.74 8.79
N LEU A 4 6.68 0.66 9.18
CA LEU A 4 6.52 0.34 10.60
C LEU A 4 7.86 -0.15 11.17
N PRO A 5 8.30 0.35 12.34
CA PRO A 5 9.52 -0.14 12.97
C PRO A 5 9.37 -1.62 13.35
N ALA A 6 10.48 -2.34 13.45
CA ALA A 6 10.48 -3.77 13.84
C ALA A 6 9.83 -4.01 15.22
N SER A 7 9.89 -3.03 16.12
CA SER A 7 9.25 -3.05 17.43
C SER A 7 7.77 -2.67 17.42
N SER A 8 7.20 -2.33 16.27
CA SER A 8 5.79 -1.93 16.15
C SER A 8 4.85 -3.05 16.56
N ARG A 9 3.91 -2.72 17.44
CA ARG A 9 2.78 -3.57 17.85
C ARG A 9 1.47 -3.11 17.21
N ALA A 10 1.52 -2.70 15.94
CA ALA A 10 0.30 -2.39 15.19
C ALA A 10 -0.62 -3.62 15.16
N ASP A 11 -1.87 -3.45 15.57
CA ASP A 11 -2.89 -4.49 15.47
C ASP A 11 -3.23 -4.80 14.00
N PHE A 12 -4.08 -5.80 13.81
CA PHE A 12 -4.47 -6.27 12.48
C PHE A 12 -5.05 -5.15 11.60
N LEU A 13 -5.97 -4.35 12.14
CA LEU A 13 -6.62 -3.25 11.41
C LEU A 13 -5.60 -2.20 11.00
N HIS A 14 -4.81 -1.71 11.96
CA HIS A 14 -3.81 -0.68 11.72
C HIS A 14 -2.75 -1.15 10.72
N ARG A 15 -2.34 -2.43 10.78
CA ARG A 15 -1.40 -2.97 9.82
C ARG A 15 -1.99 -2.93 8.40
N GLN A 16 -3.21 -3.42 8.18
CA GLN A 16 -3.79 -3.43 6.83
C GLN A 16 -4.06 -2.02 6.30
N VAL A 17 -4.58 -1.12 7.14
CA VAL A 17 -4.98 0.24 6.70
C VAL A 17 -3.76 1.15 6.49
N LEU A 18 -2.79 1.15 7.42
CA LEU A 18 -1.66 2.08 7.35
C LEU A 18 -0.64 1.67 6.28
N THR A 19 -0.39 0.37 6.11
CA THR A 19 0.58 -0.11 5.11
C THR A 19 -0.05 -0.46 3.77
N GLY A 20 -1.38 -0.36 3.67
CA GLY A 20 -2.15 -0.59 2.45
C GLY A 20 -2.59 0.70 1.76
N ARG A 21 -3.08 0.54 0.53
CA ARG A 21 -3.64 1.63 -0.28
C ARG A 21 -4.62 1.10 -1.30
N ASN A 22 -5.67 1.86 -1.52
CA ASN A 22 -6.65 1.60 -2.57
C ASN A 22 -6.44 2.46 -3.83
N ILE A 23 -6.98 1.99 -4.94
CA ILE A 23 -7.00 2.68 -6.22
C ILE A 23 -8.41 3.23 -6.48
N ALA A 24 -8.52 4.54 -6.66
CA ALA A 24 -9.74 5.22 -7.06
C ALA A 24 -9.97 5.12 -8.57
N GLY A 25 -11.20 5.37 -9.00
CA GLY A 25 -11.61 5.48 -10.41
C GLY A 25 -12.86 4.69 -10.80
N GLY A 26 -13.63 4.24 -9.80
CA GLY A 26 -14.96 3.67 -9.97
C GLY A 26 -14.98 2.40 -10.83
N TRP A 27 -16.13 2.15 -11.45
CA TRP A 27 -16.39 0.91 -12.19
C TRP A 27 -15.40 0.65 -13.34
N PHE A 28 -14.97 1.71 -14.03
CA PHE A 28 -13.96 1.55 -15.10
C PHE A 28 -12.65 0.99 -14.55
N MET A 29 -12.18 1.50 -13.42
CA MET A 29 -10.98 0.97 -12.77
C MET A 29 -11.21 -0.43 -12.20
N ASP A 30 -12.39 -0.69 -11.63
CA ASP A 30 -12.75 -2.01 -11.12
C ASP A 30 -12.59 -3.09 -12.21
N ILE A 31 -12.98 -2.78 -13.45
CA ILE A 31 -12.79 -3.68 -14.60
C ILE A 31 -11.33 -3.71 -15.05
N LEU A 32 -10.73 -2.53 -15.27
CA LEU A 32 -9.38 -2.41 -15.86
C LEU A 32 -8.34 -3.21 -15.08
N ILE A 33 -8.42 -3.17 -13.74
CA ILE A 33 -7.47 -3.88 -12.87
C ILE A 33 -8.06 -5.13 -12.21
N GLY A 34 -9.18 -5.64 -12.74
CA GLY A 34 -9.75 -6.93 -12.35
C GLY A 34 -10.20 -7.01 -10.88
N GLY A 35 -10.66 -5.89 -10.32
CA GLY A 35 -11.10 -5.78 -8.92
C GLY A 35 -9.97 -5.73 -7.90
N LEU A 36 -8.72 -5.46 -8.33
CA LEU A 36 -7.55 -5.36 -7.45
C LEU A 36 -7.37 -3.95 -6.82
N ASN A 37 -8.37 -3.08 -6.93
CA ASN A 37 -8.37 -1.71 -6.45
C ASN A 37 -8.66 -1.55 -4.95
N ARG A 38 -9.22 -2.56 -4.28
CA ARG A 38 -9.63 -2.55 -2.86
C ARG A 38 -8.73 -3.45 -2.00
N GLN A 39 -7.44 -3.15 -1.97
CA GLN A 39 -6.45 -3.95 -1.25
C GLN A 39 -6.64 -3.91 0.27
N ILE A 40 -7.00 -2.76 0.83
CA ILE A 40 -7.22 -2.64 2.27
C ILE A 40 -8.34 -3.59 2.71
N GLU A 41 -9.49 -3.55 2.03
CA GLU A 41 -10.65 -4.38 2.35
C GLU A 41 -10.40 -5.84 2.01
N HIS A 42 -9.68 -6.14 0.93
CA HIS A 42 -9.33 -7.51 0.59
C HIS A 42 -8.49 -8.16 1.71
N HIS A 43 -7.59 -7.43 2.34
CA HIS A 43 -6.80 -7.96 3.46
C HIS A 43 -7.56 -7.97 4.78
N LEU A 44 -8.52 -7.05 4.99
CA LEU A 44 -9.40 -7.08 6.17
C LEU A 44 -10.44 -8.21 6.09
N PHE A 45 -10.92 -8.51 4.88
CA PHE A 45 -11.99 -9.48 4.61
C PHE A 45 -11.60 -10.40 3.44
N PRO A 46 -10.61 -11.29 3.60
CA PRO A 46 -10.08 -12.11 2.51
C PRO A 46 -11.11 -13.05 1.88
N ASP A 47 -12.08 -13.50 2.67
CA ASP A 47 -13.15 -14.40 2.22
C ASP A 47 -14.32 -13.66 1.55
N MET A 48 -14.32 -12.32 1.58
CA MET A 48 -15.39 -11.52 0.97
C MET A 48 -15.26 -11.53 -0.56
N PRO A 49 -16.34 -11.85 -1.30
CA PRO A 49 -16.31 -11.75 -2.76
C PRO A 49 -16.04 -10.31 -3.22
N ARG A 50 -15.18 -10.16 -4.23
CA ARG A 50 -14.72 -8.86 -4.75
C ARG A 50 -15.83 -7.84 -5.02
N PRO A 51 -17.00 -8.20 -5.59
CA PRO A 51 -18.08 -7.24 -5.84
C PRO A 51 -18.57 -6.51 -4.57
N TYR A 52 -18.44 -7.12 -3.39
CA TYR A 52 -18.87 -6.53 -2.12
C TYR A 52 -17.80 -5.62 -1.49
N LEU A 53 -16.55 -5.69 -1.94
CA LEU A 53 -15.46 -4.86 -1.41
C LEU A 53 -15.71 -3.37 -1.63
N HIS A 54 -16.49 -2.98 -2.64
CA HIS A 54 -16.88 -1.58 -2.84
C HIS A 54 -17.68 -1.05 -1.64
N GLY A 55 -18.68 -1.80 -1.18
CA GLY A 55 -19.48 -1.44 -0.01
C GLY A 55 -18.67 -1.51 1.28
N ALA A 56 -17.83 -2.54 1.44
CA ALA A 56 -16.92 -2.65 2.57
C ALA A 56 -15.96 -1.45 2.66
N ALA A 57 -15.45 -0.96 1.52
CA ALA A 57 -14.53 0.17 1.49
C ALA A 57 -15.17 1.47 1.97
N ALA A 58 -16.46 1.68 1.69
CA ALA A 58 -17.20 2.81 2.21
C ALA A 58 -17.29 2.77 3.75
N LEU A 59 -17.62 1.60 4.31
CA LEU A 59 -17.71 1.37 5.76
C LEU A 59 -16.34 1.49 6.45
N VAL A 60 -15.31 0.84 5.90
CA VAL A 60 -13.95 0.89 6.45
C VAL A 60 -13.44 2.33 6.45
N ARG A 61 -13.66 3.08 5.36
CA ARG A 61 -13.27 4.49 5.27
C ARG A 61 -13.96 5.34 6.34
N SER A 62 -15.28 5.20 6.53
CA SER A 62 -16.00 5.98 7.54
C SER A 62 -15.51 5.65 8.94
N THR A 63 -15.33 4.37 9.26
CA THR A 63 -14.78 3.94 10.56
C THR A 63 -13.36 4.47 10.76
N CYS A 64 -12.50 4.43 9.74
CA CYS A 64 -11.16 5.01 9.83
C CYS A 64 -11.21 6.52 10.12
N GLN A 65 -12.11 7.25 9.47
CA GLN A 65 -12.29 8.68 9.70
C GLN A 65 -12.77 8.98 11.13
N GLU A 66 -13.74 8.22 11.65
CA GLU A 66 -14.25 8.35 13.02
C GLU A 66 -13.16 8.08 14.07
N GLN A 67 -12.26 7.13 13.80
CA GLN A 67 -11.18 6.74 14.69
C GLN A 67 -9.87 7.54 14.46
N GLY A 68 -9.86 8.49 13.52
CA GLY A 68 -8.66 9.27 13.18
C GLY A 68 -7.54 8.45 12.53
N ILE A 69 -7.86 7.31 11.92
CA ILE A 69 -6.91 6.42 11.24
C ILE A 69 -6.74 6.87 9.78
N PRO A 70 -5.51 7.16 9.31
CA PRO A 70 -5.27 7.52 7.92
C PRO A 70 -5.62 6.40 6.94
N TYR A 71 -6.65 6.61 6.12
CA TYR A 71 -7.04 5.71 5.04
C TYR A 71 -6.48 6.23 3.70
N THR A 72 -5.63 5.45 3.03
CA THR A 72 -4.96 5.90 1.80
C THR A 72 -5.67 5.39 0.55
N GLU A 73 -6.13 6.31 -0.30
CA GLU A 73 -6.64 6.02 -1.66
C GLU A 73 -6.01 6.99 -2.67
N THR A 74 -5.72 6.52 -3.88
CA THR A 74 -5.02 7.31 -4.91
C THR A 74 -5.43 6.91 -6.32
N SER A 75 -5.04 7.67 -7.35
CA SER A 75 -5.21 7.26 -8.75
C SER A 75 -4.19 6.19 -9.15
N LEU A 76 -4.46 5.42 -10.19
CA LEU A 76 -3.52 4.41 -10.68
C LEU A 76 -2.16 5.03 -11.08
N ILE A 77 -2.19 6.18 -11.75
CA ILE A 77 -0.98 6.89 -12.20
C ILE A 77 -0.17 7.39 -11.00
N ASP A 78 -0.82 7.99 -10.01
CA ASP A 78 -0.14 8.46 -8.80
C ASP A 78 0.44 7.29 -8.00
N SER A 79 -0.31 6.19 -7.89
CA SER A 79 0.13 4.94 -7.26
C SER A 79 1.43 4.45 -7.88
N TYR A 80 1.46 4.38 -9.20
CA TYR A 80 2.62 3.94 -9.98
C TYR A 80 3.80 4.91 -9.81
N ALA A 81 3.56 6.21 -9.91
CA ALA A 81 4.59 7.23 -9.73
C ALA A 81 5.21 7.19 -8.32
N ILE A 82 4.40 6.94 -7.28
CA ILE A 82 4.90 6.75 -5.90
C ILE A 82 5.84 5.55 -5.82
N VAL A 83 5.47 4.41 -6.43
CA VAL A 83 6.30 3.20 -6.43
C VAL A 83 7.62 3.44 -7.15
N VAL A 84 7.58 3.99 -8.37
CA VAL A 84 8.79 4.28 -9.16
C VAL A 84 9.70 5.28 -8.43
N ARG A 85 9.14 6.35 -7.86
CA ARG A 85 9.93 7.31 -7.07
C ARG A 85 10.60 6.63 -5.88
N TYR A 86 9.90 5.78 -5.15
CA TYR A 86 10.47 5.07 -4.01
C TYR A 86 11.58 4.10 -4.44
N LEU A 87 11.33 3.30 -5.49
CA LEU A 87 12.34 2.38 -6.05
C LEU A 87 13.59 3.12 -6.54
N ASN A 88 13.43 4.27 -7.19
CA ASN A 88 14.56 5.11 -7.59
C ASN A 88 15.30 5.70 -6.38
N ALA A 89 14.57 6.16 -5.36
CA ALA A 89 15.18 6.68 -4.14
C ALA A 89 16.03 5.62 -3.43
N VAL A 90 15.53 4.39 -3.30
CA VAL A 90 16.27 3.31 -2.63
C VAL A 90 17.30 2.61 -3.53
N GLY A 91 17.09 2.60 -4.85
CA GLY A 91 17.94 1.88 -5.80
C GLY A 91 19.05 2.72 -6.44
N LEU A 92 18.81 4.02 -6.68
CA LEU A 92 19.77 4.92 -7.31
C LEU A 92 20.46 5.85 -6.30
N PHE A 93 19.78 6.21 -5.20
CA PHE A 93 20.23 7.27 -4.30
C PHE A 93 20.47 6.83 -2.85
N ALA A 94 19.95 5.67 -2.40
CA ALA A 94 20.19 5.20 -1.05
C ALA A 94 21.51 4.42 -0.97
N GLY A 95 22.61 5.13 -0.71
CA GLY A 95 23.76 4.55 -0.01
C GLY A 95 23.40 4.40 1.47
N GLY A 96 23.54 3.20 2.03
CA GLY A 96 23.26 2.90 3.44
C GLY A 96 22.48 1.59 3.66
N PRO A 97 21.19 1.62 4.05
CA PRO A 97 20.49 0.46 4.64
C PRO A 97 20.17 -0.70 3.67
N PHE A 98 20.26 -0.47 2.37
CA PHE A 98 20.02 -1.50 1.34
C PHE A 98 21.29 -1.88 0.57
N GLU A 99 22.45 -1.37 0.99
CA GLU A 99 23.72 -1.84 0.45
C GLU A 99 23.96 -3.27 0.90
N CYS A 100 24.01 -4.19 -0.06
CA CYS A 100 24.46 -5.55 0.21
C CYS A 100 25.96 -5.48 0.57
N PRO A 101 26.36 -5.89 1.79
CA PRO A 101 27.77 -5.84 2.21
C PRO A 101 28.68 -6.63 1.27
N VAL A 102 28.14 -7.68 0.64
CA VAL A 102 28.86 -8.55 -0.31
C VAL A 102 29.01 -7.87 -1.68
N ALA A 103 28.02 -7.10 -2.14
CA ALA A 103 28.08 -6.42 -3.44
C ALA A 103 29.11 -5.28 -3.46
N GLY A 104 29.36 -4.62 -2.32
CA GLY A 104 30.40 -3.60 -2.18
C GLY A 104 31.82 -4.12 -2.41
N ASN A 105 32.08 -5.40 -2.09
CA ASN A 105 33.39 -6.03 -2.29
C ASN A 105 33.67 -6.44 -3.75
N HIS A 106 32.67 -6.43 -4.62
CA HIS A 106 32.76 -6.97 -5.99
C HIS A 106 32.38 -5.97 -7.08
N ARG A 107 32.01 -4.72 -6.73
CA ARG A 107 31.81 -3.66 -7.73
C ARG A 107 33.18 -3.21 -8.28
N PRO A 108 33.45 -3.34 -9.59
CA PRO A 108 34.61 -2.68 -10.18
C PRO A 108 34.44 -1.17 -10.02
N ARG A 109 35.54 -0.50 -9.64
CA ARG A 109 35.59 0.96 -9.53
C ARG A 109 35.40 1.62 -10.88
#